data_AF-A0A060WHX9-F1
#
_entry.id   AF-A0A060WHX9-F1
#
_cell.length_a   1.000
_cell.length_b   1.000
_cell.length_c   1.000
_cell.angle_alpha   90.00
_cell.angle_beta   90.00
_cell.angle_gamma   90.00
#
_symmetry.space_group_name_H-M   'P 1'
#
loop_
_entity.id
_entity.type
_entity.pdbx_description
1 polymer ?
#
loop_
_entity_poly.entity_id
_entity_poly.type
_entity_poly.pdbx_seq_one_letter_code
_entity_poly.pdbx_strand_id
1 'polypeptide(L)'
;MISLLSSTTLCVLWADTALTLESRTLFTYDESYYEYVPDRLPWNGAGRLCSQRSGALATVSNTFENRELTTFLKSLNITHPVWIGRKVMTHLKSSTETLILEFDGRSDVKNARLLHKFPAMCEVTVCTRVRFDPACYGFSTVFSYSIQSFINEFQLRARLIQGQPVQLALLVHGMHGPYQEAFHHDGSWHSLCVSWSRHGGRWALFANGRPVNRGDSLYSAGDVGPDGHFILGQEQDSFGGSFKSAESFSGSLTQLHIWERMLNDSEIHNMEKECSPASSGLVFKWSATVLEVESSLKRLWGDSPCQANSSDLADEFLYSLLDSDVVPYHNLSEVVDAPQAGECVTFDPLSGGWGLDVCDSQRGAICQFEKGDRSLITVKCNRNMI
;
A
#
# COMPACT_ATOMS: atom_id res chain seq x y z
N MET A 1 58.21 60.77 11.01
CA MET A 1 57.60 61.42 12.20
C MET A 1 56.23 60.82 12.38
N ILE A 2 56.10 59.84 13.30
CA ILE A 2 55.50 59.98 14.67
C ILE A 2 53.97 59.90 14.51
N SER A 3 53.20 58.94 15.07
CA SER A 3 53.31 58.05 16.25
C SER A 3 52.01 57.21 16.30
N LEU A 4 51.81 56.08 17.01
CA LEU A 4 52.54 55.17 17.90
C LEU A 4 51.52 54.05 18.26
N LEU A 5 51.99 52.80 18.43
CA LEU A 5 51.61 51.81 19.48
C LEU A 5 50.14 51.30 19.55
N SER A 6 49.77 50.09 19.99
CA SER A 6 50.46 48.91 20.56
C SER A 6 49.43 47.78 20.81
N SER A 7 49.89 46.53 20.74
CA SER A 7 49.67 45.41 21.70
C SER A 7 48.26 44.96 22.18
N THR A 8 48.05 43.62 22.09
CA THR A 8 47.35 42.69 23.04
C THR A 8 45.85 42.91 23.32
N THR A 9 44.95 41.91 23.24
CA THR A 9 44.73 40.89 24.30
C THR A 9 43.68 39.84 23.86
N LEU A 10 43.89 38.60 24.33
CA LEU A 10 42.97 37.46 24.45
C LEU A 10 41.49 37.80 24.65
N CYS A 11 40.62 36.98 24.06
CA CYS A 11 39.44 36.48 24.77
C CYS A 11 39.26 34.98 24.47
N VAL A 12 39.64 34.16 25.45
CA VAL A 12 39.28 32.74 25.53
C VAL A 12 37.91 32.69 26.18
N LEU A 13 36.90 32.16 25.49
CA LEU A 13 35.76 31.52 26.15
C LEU A 13 35.31 30.31 25.32
N TRP A 14 35.27 29.19 26.01
CA TRP A 14 34.83 27.89 25.54
C TRP A 14 33.33 27.91 25.21
N ALA A 15 32.97 27.24 24.14
CA ALA A 15 31.68 26.56 24.04
C ALA A 15 31.94 25.21 23.39
N ASP A 16 32.16 24.20 24.24
CA ASP A 16 31.89 22.82 23.88
C ASP A 16 30.41 22.73 23.50
N THR A 17 30.13 22.58 22.22
CA THR A 17 28.90 21.91 21.78
C THR A 17 29.30 20.87 20.76
N ALA A 18 29.46 19.65 21.27
CA ALA A 18 29.31 18.44 20.49
C ALA A 18 28.08 18.59 19.59
N LEU A 19 28.28 18.61 18.28
CA LEU A 19 27.20 18.40 17.33
C LEU A 19 26.86 16.91 17.40
N THR A 20 25.99 16.59 18.35
CA THR A 20 25.21 15.36 18.38
C THR A 20 24.53 15.20 17.03
N LEU A 21 24.94 14.19 16.27
CA LEU A 21 24.25 13.72 15.09
C LEU A 21 22.93 13.08 15.55
N GLU A 22 21.93 13.90 15.88
CA GLU A 22 20.56 13.44 16.05
C GLU A 22 19.94 13.30 14.65
N SER A 23 20.05 12.09 14.10
CA SER A 23 19.19 11.63 13.02
C SER A 23 17.73 11.67 13.50
N ARG A 24 17.01 12.76 13.20
CA ARG A 24 15.55 12.76 13.30
C ARG A 24 14.97 12.20 12.02
N THR A 25 14.76 10.89 12.07
CA THR A 25 13.99 10.07 11.12
C THR A 25 12.65 10.71 10.81
N LEU A 26 12.34 10.81 9.51
CA LEU A 26 11.02 11.19 9.01
C LEU A 26 9.97 10.20 9.51
N PHE A 27 8.91 10.73 10.11
CA PHE A 27 7.80 9.97 10.69
C PHE A 27 6.93 9.31 9.61
N THR A 28 7.10 8.00 9.43
CA THR A 28 6.07 7.10 8.93
C THR A 28 5.44 6.43 10.16
N TYR A 29 4.25 6.86 10.59
CA TYR A 29 3.57 6.21 11.72
C TYR A 29 2.63 5.11 11.22
N ASP A 30 3.10 3.88 11.26
CA ASP A 30 2.30 2.76 11.77
C ASP A 30 3.19 1.94 12.72
N GLU A 31 3.49 2.54 13.87
CA GLU A 31 4.43 1.94 14.80
C GLU A 31 3.66 1.18 15.88
N SER A 32 3.20 -0.03 15.55
CA SER A 32 2.94 -1.00 16.61
C SER A 32 4.27 -1.41 17.27
N TYR A 33 4.26 -1.77 18.56
CA TYR A 33 5.45 -2.28 19.24
C TYR A 33 5.15 -3.58 19.99
N TYR A 34 6.17 -4.43 20.10
CA TYR A 34 6.09 -5.67 20.84
C TYR A 34 6.47 -5.47 22.30
N GLU A 35 5.78 -6.19 23.18
CA GLU A 35 6.16 -6.33 24.58
C GLU A 35 6.16 -7.82 24.93
N TYR A 36 7.24 -8.26 25.59
CA TYR A 36 7.32 -9.61 26.12
C TYR A 36 6.65 -9.70 27.48
N VAL A 37 5.72 -10.64 27.61
CA VAL A 37 5.07 -11.01 28.87
C VAL A 37 5.79 -12.25 29.43
N PRO A 38 6.53 -12.11 30.55
CA PRO A 38 7.24 -13.23 31.15
C PRO A 38 6.33 -14.20 31.92
N ASP A 39 5.14 -13.76 32.31
CA ASP A 39 4.16 -14.58 33.02
C ASP A 39 3.79 -15.81 32.20
N ARG A 40 4.06 -16.99 32.77
CA ARG A 40 3.71 -18.25 32.12
C ARG A 40 2.24 -18.51 32.31
N LEU A 41 1.49 -18.35 31.22
CA LEU A 41 0.03 -18.44 31.20
C LEU A 41 -0.43 -19.43 30.12
N PRO A 42 -1.64 -20.00 30.25
CA PRO A 42 -2.28 -20.66 29.11
C PRO A 42 -2.59 -19.62 28.03
N TRP A 43 -2.70 -20.04 26.78
CA TRP A 43 -2.82 -19.15 25.62
C TRP A 43 -3.98 -18.14 25.74
N ASN A 44 -5.17 -18.61 26.18
CA ASN A 44 -6.32 -17.74 26.45
C ASN A 44 -6.11 -16.78 27.63
N GLY A 45 -5.27 -17.14 28.60
CA GLY A 45 -4.86 -16.27 29.70
C GLY A 45 -3.95 -15.15 29.21
N ALA A 46 -2.94 -15.49 28.40
CA ALA A 46 -2.04 -14.53 27.77
C ALA A 46 -2.79 -13.55 26.83
N GLY A 47 -3.72 -14.05 26.02
CA GLY A 47 -4.58 -13.22 25.17
C GLY A 47 -5.40 -12.21 25.96
N ARG A 48 -6.07 -12.66 27.03
CA ARG A 48 -6.83 -11.76 27.92
C ARG A 48 -5.94 -10.69 28.56
N LEU A 49 -4.73 -11.04 28.96
CA LEU A 49 -3.78 -10.10 29.56
C LEU A 49 -3.34 -9.01 28.56
N CYS A 50 -3.02 -9.38 27.31
CA CYS A 50 -2.71 -8.39 26.27
C CYS A 50 -3.90 -7.45 26.03
N SER A 51 -5.12 -8.01 25.92
CA SER A 51 -6.35 -7.23 25.71
C SER A 51 -6.70 -6.29 26.86
N GLN A 52 -6.46 -6.69 28.11
CA GLN A 52 -6.63 -5.81 29.28
C GLN A 52 -5.71 -4.58 29.24
N ARG A 53 -4.59 -4.66 28.51
CA ARG A 53 -3.63 -3.58 28.33
C ARG A 53 -3.82 -2.82 27.01
N SER A 54 -4.99 -2.97 26.37
CA SER A 54 -5.30 -2.37 25.06
C SER A 54 -4.39 -2.84 23.93
N GLY A 55 -3.87 -4.07 24.02
CA GLY A 55 -3.12 -4.74 22.95
C GLY A 55 -3.76 -6.07 22.55
N ALA A 56 -3.07 -6.81 21.70
CA ALA A 56 -3.43 -8.18 21.33
C ALA A 56 -2.20 -9.08 21.40
N LEU A 57 -2.37 -10.39 21.39
CA LEU A 57 -1.23 -11.27 21.13
C LEU A 57 -0.68 -10.96 19.74
N ALA A 58 0.64 -10.80 19.65
CA ALA A 58 1.31 -10.45 18.39
C ALA A 58 1.01 -11.49 17.32
N THR A 59 0.63 -11.03 16.13
CA THR A 59 0.48 -11.89 14.96
C THR A 59 1.55 -11.53 13.95
N VAL A 60 2.02 -12.52 13.21
CA VAL A 60 2.91 -12.30 12.08
C VAL A 60 2.21 -12.76 10.82
N SER A 61 2.27 -11.90 9.81
CA SER A 61 1.51 -11.98 8.58
C SER A 61 2.40 -12.05 7.35
N ASN A 62 3.67 -11.68 7.49
CA ASN A 62 4.63 -11.56 6.40
C ASN A 62 6.07 -11.75 6.94
N THR A 63 7.02 -11.83 6.01
CA THR A 63 8.45 -12.06 6.32
C THR A 63 9.09 -10.90 7.08
N PHE A 64 8.61 -9.67 6.91
CA PHE A 64 9.10 -8.49 7.63
C PHE A 64 8.73 -8.54 9.12
N GLU A 65 7.45 -8.76 9.43
CA GLU A 65 6.96 -8.95 10.80
C GLU A 65 7.67 -10.13 11.49
N ASN A 66 7.95 -11.22 10.75
CA ASN A 66 8.72 -12.35 11.28
C ASN A 66 10.14 -11.92 11.68
N ARG A 67 10.82 -11.17 10.80
CA ARG A 67 12.17 -10.67 11.05
C ARG A 67 12.20 -9.71 12.25
N GLU A 68 11.25 -8.79 12.31
CA GLU A 68 11.09 -7.83 13.42
C GLU A 68 10.90 -8.56 14.77
N LEU A 69 9.96 -9.50 14.82
CA LEU A 69 9.68 -10.29 16.02
C LEU A 69 10.88 -11.15 16.44
N THR A 70 11.55 -11.77 15.47
CA THR A 70 12.78 -12.55 15.70
C THR A 70 13.88 -11.66 16.31
N THR A 71 14.11 -10.48 15.73
CA THR A 71 15.12 -9.53 16.22
C THR A 71 14.77 -9.02 17.62
N PHE A 72 13.50 -8.72 17.88
CA PHE A 72 13.02 -8.30 19.20
C PHE A 72 13.28 -9.38 20.26
N LEU A 73 12.86 -10.63 20.01
CA LEU A 73 13.05 -11.73 20.96
C LEU A 73 14.52 -12.05 21.23
N LYS A 74 15.36 -12.00 20.18
CA LYS A 74 16.81 -12.16 20.32
C LYS A 74 17.42 -11.04 21.16
N SER A 75 16.97 -9.80 21.00
CA SER A 75 17.44 -8.67 21.83
C SER A 75 17.15 -8.85 23.32
N LEU A 76 16.12 -9.64 23.66
CA LEU A 76 15.71 -9.97 25.02
C LEU A 76 16.30 -11.29 25.54
N ASN A 77 17.20 -11.94 24.78
CA ASN A 77 17.77 -13.27 25.09
C ASN A 77 16.71 -14.36 25.36
N ILE A 78 15.56 -14.28 24.70
CA ILE A 78 14.53 -15.32 24.81
C ILE A 78 14.92 -16.50 23.92
N THR A 79 15.04 -17.68 24.53
CA THR A 79 15.49 -18.92 23.88
C THR A 79 14.42 -20.01 23.83
N HIS A 80 13.26 -19.77 24.43
CA HIS A 80 12.18 -20.74 24.52
C HIS A 80 10.98 -20.27 23.68
N PRO A 81 10.17 -21.19 23.12
CA PRO A 81 9.02 -20.78 22.33
C PRO A 81 7.96 -20.05 23.15
N VAL A 82 7.45 -18.96 22.58
CA VAL A 82 6.51 -18.02 23.22
C VAL A 82 5.14 -18.07 22.57
N TRP A 83 4.10 -17.72 23.33
CA TRP A 83 2.75 -17.55 22.81
C TRP A 83 2.64 -16.31 21.94
N ILE A 84 1.96 -16.49 20.83
CA ILE A 84 1.60 -15.46 19.87
C ILE A 84 0.16 -15.66 19.41
N GLY A 85 -0.41 -14.66 18.76
CA GLY A 85 -1.78 -14.66 18.32
C GLY A 85 -1.96 -15.65 17.17
N ARG A 86 -3.10 -16.36 17.18
CA ARG A 86 -3.58 -17.02 15.98
C ARG A 86 -4.08 -15.90 15.07
N LYS A 87 -3.33 -15.59 14.02
CA LYS A 87 -4.02 -15.10 12.83
C LYS A 87 -4.80 -16.31 12.35
N VAL A 88 -6.12 -16.27 12.41
CA VAL A 88 -6.91 -17.27 11.73
C VAL A 88 -6.52 -17.14 10.25
N MET A 89 -5.63 -18.01 9.76
CA MET A 89 -5.61 -18.31 8.34
C MET A 89 -6.92 -19.03 8.08
N THR A 90 -7.96 -18.26 7.80
CA THR A 90 -9.19 -18.77 7.22
C THR A 90 -8.86 -19.27 5.82
N HIS A 91 -8.22 -20.43 5.68
CA HIS A 91 -8.51 -21.28 4.53
C HIS A 91 -9.86 -21.94 4.77
N LEU A 92 -10.90 -21.10 4.76
CA LEU A 92 -12.31 -21.37 4.48
C LEU A 92 -13.06 -20.09 4.86
N LYS A 93 -13.22 -19.24 3.84
CA LYS A 93 -13.75 -17.87 3.86
C LYS A 93 -12.85 -16.88 4.57
N SER A 94 -11.91 -16.34 3.81
CA SER A 94 -11.61 -14.91 3.92
C SER A 94 -12.93 -14.18 4.18
N SER A 95 -12.91 -13.18 5.04
CA SER A 95 -13.79 -12.05 4.77
C SER A 95 -13.27 -11.39 3.48
N THR A 96 -13.44 -12.08 2.33
CA THR A 96 -13.00 -11.67 0.99
C THR A 96 -13.90 -10.57 0.46
N GLU A 97 -14.98 -10.27 1.17
CA GLU A 97 -15.94 -9.27 0.77
C GLU A 97 -15.28 -7.89 0.77
N THR A 98 -14.99 -7.42 -0.44
CA THR A 98 -14.60 -6.04 -0.72
C THR A 98 -15.83 -5.28 -1.19
N LEU A 99 -15.86 -3.98 -0.88
CA LEU A 99 -16.84 -3.09 -1.49
C LEU A 99 -16.54 -3.01 -2.99
N ILE A 100 -17.52 -3.38 -3.81
CA ILE A 100 -17.53 -3.22 -5.27
C ILE A 100 -18.51 -2.10 -5.61
N LEU A 101 -18.03 -1.10 -6.34
CA LEU A 101 -18.88 -0.08 -6.94
C LEU A 101 -19.29 -0.54 -8.33
N GLU A 102 -20.59 -0.61 -8.60
CA GLU A 102 -21.15 -1.00 -9.91
C GLU A 102 -21.77 0.22 -10.60
N PHE A 103 -21.09 0.66 -11.65
CA PHE A 103 -21.51 1.73 -12.56
C PHE A 103 -22.28 1.10 -13.72
N ASP A 104 -23.58 0.86 -13.53
CA ASP A 104 -24.42 0.24 -14.55
C ASP A 104 -24.80 1.23 -15.66
N GLY A 105 -24.13 1.09 -16.81
CA GLY A 105 -24.33 1.98 -17.94
C GLY A 105 -23.72 3.37 -17.74
N ARG A 106 -23.65 4.12 -18.84
CA ARG A 106 -23.12 5.47 -18.86
C ARG A 106 -24.04 6.44 -18.12
N SER A 107 -23.47 7.33 -17.32
CA SER A 107 -24.21 8.28 -16.49
C SER A 107 -23.33 9.47 -16.15
N ASP A 108 -23.92 10.65 -16.03
CA ASP A 108 -23.30 11.89 -15.54
C ASP A 108 -23.51 12.12 -14.04
N VAL A 109 -24.12 11.17 -13.32
CA VAL A 109 -24.37 11.30 -11.87
C VAL A 109 -23.71 10.22 -11.03
N LYS A 110 -23.50 9.01 -11.57
CA LYS A 110 -22.92 7.89 -10.82
C LYS A 110 -21.43 8.12 -10.58
N ASN A 111 -21.06 8.46 -9.35
CA ASN A 111 -19.67 8.68 -8.98
C ASN A 111 -19.42 8.33 -7.50
N ALA A 112 -18.15 8.19 -7.16
CA ALA A 112 -17.71 8.14 -5.76
C ALA A 112 -16.49 9.02 -5.58
N ARG A 113 -16.47 9.77 -4.49
CA ARG A 113 -15.38 10.67 -4.11
C ARG A 113 -14.58 10.07 -2.97
N LEU A 114 -13.26 10.17 -3.05
CA LEU A 114 -12.39 9.78 -1.94
C LEU A 114 -12.39 10.87 -0.86
N LEU A 115 -12.59 10.46 0.39
CA LEU A 115 -12.56 11.32 1.57
C LEU A 115 -11.13 11.40 2.13
N HIS A 116 -10.18 11.76 1.27
CA HIS A 116 -8.77 11.93 1.63
C HIS A 116 -8.24 13.24 1.06
N LYS A 117 -7.43 13.94 1.85
CA LYS A 117 -6.74 15.17 1.41
C LYS A 117 -5.34 14.81 0.98
N PHE A 118 -5.08 14.87 -0.31
CA PHE A 118 -3.77 14.59 -0.88
C PHE A 118 -2.86 15.82 -0.74
N PRO A 119 -1.60 15.66 -0.29
CA PRO A 119 -0.61 16.72 -0.41
C PRO A 119 -0.21 16.91 -1.88
N ALA A 120 0.70 17.84 -2.13
CA ALA A 120 1.32 17.95 -3.44
C ALA A 120 2.20 16.70 -3.66
N MET A 121 1.98 15.99 -4.75
CA MET A 121 2.63 14.72 -5.04
C MET A 121 3.70 14.92 -6.11
N CYS A 122 4.97 14.78 -5.72
CA CYS A 122 6.10 14.73 -6.65
C CYS A 122 6.13 13.42 -7.45
N GLU A 123 5.58 12.36 -6.86
CA GLU A 123 5.43 11.05 -7.44
C GLU A 123 4.12 10.44 -6.95
N VAL A 124 3.48 9.63 -7.79
CA VAL A 124 2.23 8.97 -7.43
C VAL A 124 2.11 7.63 -8.15
N THR A 125 1.61 6.62 -7.45
CA THR A 125 1.08 5.40 -8.05
C THR A 125 -0.37 5.22 -7.64
N VAL A 126 -1.25 4.88 -8.58
CA VAL A 126 -2.64 4.51 -8.32
C VAL A 126 -2.87 3.12 -8.90
N CYS A 127 -3.31 2.19 -8.06
CA CYS A 127 -3.73 0.86 -8.49
C CYS A 127 -5.21 0.64 -8.18
N THR A 128 -5.93 -0.06 -9.04
CA THR A 128 -7.34 -0.43 -8.82
C THR A 128 -7.68 -1.69 -9.60
N ARG A 129 -8.72 -2.42 -9.19
CA ARG A 129 -9.32 -3.47 -10.01
C ARG A 129 -10.56 -2.96 -10.72
N VAL A 130 -10.68 -3.29 -11.99
CA VAL A 130 -11.82 -2.91 -12.82
C VAL A 130 -12.34 -4.10 -13.61
N ARG A 131 -13.64 -4.08 -13.89
CA ARG A 131 -14.31 -4.94 -14.86
C ARG A 131 -15.15 -4.04 -15.75
N PHE A 132 -14.74 -3.86 -17.00
CA PHE A 132 -15.51 -3.04 -17.95
C PHE A 132 -16.78 -3.76 -18.37
N ASP A 133 -17.86 -3.00 -18.57
CA ASP A 133 -19.07 -3.51 -19.22
C ASP A 133 -18.76 -3.91 -20.68
N PRO A 134 -18.94 -5.20 -21.07
CA PRO A 134 -18.61 -5.68 -22.40
C PRO A 134 -19.51 -5.10 -23.50
N ALA A 135 -20.67 -4.52 -23.15
CA ALA A 135 -21.56 -3.86 -24.10
C ALA A 135 -21.24 -2.36 -24.29
N CYS A 136 -20.31 -1.79 -23.52
CA CYS A 136 -20.02 -0.36 -23.54
C CYS A 136 -18.81 -0.02 -24.41
N TYR A 137 -18.96 0.97 -25.30
CA TYR A 137 -17.91 1.44 -26.21
C TYR A 137 -17.70 2.96 -26.10
N GLY A 138 -16.57 3.48 -26.60
CA GLY A 138 -16.21 4.90 -26.59
C GLY A 138 -15.18 5.26 -25.51
N PHE A 139 -15.06 6.56 -25.21
CA PHE A 139 -14.18 7.05 -24.15
C PHE A 139 -14.78 6.77 -22.77
N SER A 140 -13.93 6.41 -21.82
CA SER A 140 -14.32 6.06 -20.46
C SER A 140 -13.25 6.56 -19.49
N THR A 141 -13.65 6.97 -18.29
CA THR A 141 -12.73 7.54 -17.29
C THR A 141 -12.84 6.74 -16.00
N VAL A 142 -11.81 5.95 -15.70
CA VAL A 142 -11.79 5.06 -14.53
C VAL A 142 -11.77 5.91 -13.25
N PHE A 143 -10.88 6.89 -13.21
CA PHE A 143 -10.84 7.91 -12.17
C PHE A 143 -10.29 9.22 -12.73
N SER A 144 -10.61 10.31 -12.05
CA SER A 144 -10.04 11.63 -12.30
C SER A 144 -9.75 12.34 -10.98
N TYR A 145 -8.70 13.15 -10.97
CA TYR A 145 -8.32 14.04 -9.88
C TYR A 145 -8.25 15.45 -10.45
N SER A 146 -8.93 16.37 -9.78
CA SER A 146 -8.96 17.80 -10.11
C SER A 146 -8.49 18.61 -8.93
N ILE A 147 -7.79 19.72 -9.16
CA ILE A 147 -7.51 20.74 -8.15
C ILE A 147 -8.22 22.04 -8.52
N GLN A 148 -8.41 22.93 -7.55
CA GLN A 148 -9.18 24.16 -7.76
C GLN A 148 -8.63 25.04 -8.89
N SER A 149 -7.31 25.02 -9.11
CA SER A 149 -6.62 25.78 -10.16
C SER A 149 -6.55 25.06 -11.51
N PHE A 150 -6.78 23.74 -11.55
CA PHE A 150 -6.60 22.93 -12.76
C PHE A 150 -7.38 21.62 -12.67
N ILE A 151 -8.35 21.45 -13.57
CA ILE A 151 -9.33 20.35 -13.47
C ILE A 151 -8.82 19.01 -14.01
N ASN A 152 -7.87 19.04 -14.95
CA ASN A 152 -7.32 17.85 -15.60
C ASN A 152 -6.00 17.40 -14.96
N GLU A 153 -5.97 17.34 -13.63
CA GLU A 153 -4.72 17.20 -12.88
C GLU A 153 -4.11 15.81 -13.00
N PHE A 154 -4.91 14.75 -12.80
CA PHE A 154 -4.43 13.37 -12.95
C PHE A 154 -5.59 12.43 -13.29
N GLN A 155 -5.49 11.66 -14.38
CA GLN A 155 -6.61 10.82 -14.84
C GLN A 155 -6.13 9.51 -15.45
N LEU A 156 -6.89 8.42 -15.22
CA LEU A 156 -6.77 7.19 -16.00
C LEU A 156 -7.99 7.07 -16.93
N ARG A 157 -7.73 7.18 -18.23
CA ARG A 157 -8.75 7.09 -19.27
C ARG A 157 -8.61 5.79 -20.05
N ALA A 158 -9.73 5.33 -20.58
CA ALA A 158 -9.84 4.18 -21.45
C ALA A 158 -10.53 4.53 -22.76
N ARG A 159 -10.17 3.83 -23.82
CA ARG A 159 -10.86 3.84 -25.11
C ARG A 159 -11.29 2.42 -25.44
N LEU A 160 -12.61 2.23 -25.53
CA LEU A 160 -13.25 0.94 -25.76
C LEU A 160 -13.73 0.90 -27.22
N ILE A 161 -13.06 0.11 -28.06
CA ILE A 161 -13.37 -0.02 -29.48
C ILE A 161 -13.86 -1.44 -29.74
N GLN A 162 -14.97 -1.56 -30.47
CA GLN A 162 -15.56 -2.86 -30.76
C GLN A 162 -14.55 -3.79 -31.47
N GLY A 163 -14.34 -4.97 -30.90
CA GLY A 163 -13.41 -5.97 -31.44
C GLY A 163 -11.93 -5.66 -31.26
N GLN A 164 -11.56 -4.69 -30.40
CA GLN A 164 -10.17 -4.37 -30.05
C GLN A 164 -9.95 -4.53 -28.54
N PRO A 165 -8.69 -4.72 -28.10
CA PRO A 165 -8.34 -4.65 -26.68
C PRO A 165 -8.73 -3.30 -26.07
N VAL A 166 -8.94 -3.29 -24.75
CA VAL A 166 -9.08 -2.05 -23.99
C VAL A 166 -7.79 -1.26 -24.10
N GLN A 167 -7.89 -0.03 -24.60
CA GLN A 167 -6.76 0.89 -24.66
C GLN A 167 -6.79 1.82 -23.46
N LEU A 168 -5.66 2.01 -22.77
CA LEU A 168 -5.55 2.88 -21.61
C LEU A 168 -4.57 4.03 -21.87
N ALA A 169 -4.84 5.19 -21.27
CA ALA A 169 -3.95 6.33 -21.28
C ALA A 169 -3.94 7.03 -19.92
N LEU A 170 -2.73 7.41 -19.49
CA LEU A 170 -2.53 8.29 -18.35
C LEU A 170 -2.54 9.75 -18.82
N LEU A 171 -3.29 10.61 -18.13
CA LEU A 171 -3.13 12.06 -18.23
C LEU A 171 -2.54 12.61 -16.94
N VAL A 172 -1.63 13.57 -17.10
CA VAL A 172 -1.07 14.35 -16.00
C VAL A 172 -1.04 15.82 -16.40
N HIS A 173 -1.69 16.66 -15.60
CA HIS A 173 -1.80 18.10 -15.79
C HIS A 173 -2.20 18.50 -17.22
N GLY A 174 -3.22 17.82 -17.75
CA GLY A 174 -3.78 18.04 -19.10
C GLY A 174 -2.92 17.48 -20.25
N MET A 175 -1.70 16.99 -19.98
CA MET A 175 -0.88 16.30 -20.97
C MET A 175 -1.30 14.84 -21.10
N HIS A 176 -1.41 14.36 -22.34
CA HIS A 176 -1.94 13.04 -22.66
C HIS A 176 -0.80 12.07 -23.00
N GLY A 177 -0.68 10.97 -22.26
CA GLY A 177 0.12 9.81 -22.69
C GLY A 177 -0.54 9.07 -23.86
N PRO A 178 0.17 8.26 -24.64
CA PRO A 178 -0.44 7.49 -25.72
C PRO A 178 -1.48 6.49 -25.19
N TYR A 179 -2.58 6.29 -25.92
CA TYR A 179 -3.50 5.18 -25.69
C TYR A 179 -2.81 3.87 -26.10
N GLN A 180 -2.74 2.91 -25.18
CA GLN A 180 -2.07 1.63 -25.39
C GLN A 180 -2.98 0.45 -25.06
N GLU A 181 -2.98 -0.55 -25.93
CA GLU A 181 -3.69 -1.81 -25.73
C GLU A 181 -3.17 -2.52 -24.49
N ALA A 182 -4.06 -2.83 -23.55
CA ALA A 182 -3.70 -3.37 -22.24
C ALA A 182 -4.18 -4.81 -22.02
N PHE A 183 -5.46 -5.10 -22.35
CA PHE A 183 -6.08 -6.42 -22.16
C PHE A 183 -7.37 -6.54 -22.99
N HIS A 184 -7.89 -7.76 -23.13
CA HIS A 184 -9.12 -8.02 -23.89
C HIS A 184 -10.34 -7.36 -23.24
N HIS A 185 -11.26 -6.83 -24.06
CA HIS A 185 -12.55 -6.32 -23.57
C HIS A 185 -13.56 -7.46 -23.44
N ASP A 186 -13.33 -8.34 -22.46
CA ASP A 186 -14.02 -9.63 -22.29
C ASP A 186 -15.02 -9.67 -21.12
N GLY A 187 -15.16 -8.57 -20.38
CA GLY A 187 -15.99 -8.50 -19.19
C GLY A 187 -15.39 -9.19 -17.95
N SER A 188 -14.09 -9.49 -17.96
CA SER A 188 -13.34 -10.02 -16.82
C SER A 188 -12.76 -8.93 -15.93
N TRP A 189 -12.36 -9.31 -14.72
CA TRP A 189 -11.64 -8.42 -13.81
C TRP A 189 -10.18 -8.27 -14.24
N HIS A 190 -9.69 -7.04 -14.23
CA HIS A 190 -8.31 -6.68 -14.49
C HIS A 190 -7.77 -5.73 -13.43
N SER A 191 -6.52 -5.95 -13.04
CA SER A 191 -5.78 -5.07 -12.14
C SER A 191 -5.06 -4.01 -12.97
N LEU A 192 -5.28 -2.73 -12.68
CA LEU A 192 -4.64 -1.62 -13.39
C LEU A 192 -3.80 -0.83 -12.39
N CYS A 193 -2.57 -0.49 -12.77
CA CYS A 193 -1.77 0.48 -12.06
C CYS A 193 -1.20 1.54 -13.01
N VAL A 194 -1.20 2.79 -12.58
CA VAL A 194 -0.47 3.88 -13.25
C VAL A 194 0.45 4.55 -12.26
N SER A 195 1.64 4.92 -12.73
CA SER A 195 2.64 5.62 -11.94
C SER A 195 3.16 6.83 -12.69
N TRP A 196 3.46 7.91 -11.97
CA TRP A 196 4.08 9.12 -12.52
C TRP A 196 5.08 9.73 -11.53
N SER A 197 6.11 10.38 -12.06
CA SER A 197 7.13 11.11 -11.30
C SER A 197 7.51 12.40 -12.02
N ARG A 198 7.54 13.51 -11.27
CA ARG A 198 8.06 14.81 -11.72
C ARG A 198 9.47 14.70 -12.31
N HIS A 199 10.25 13.73 -11.84
CA HIS A 199 11.63 13.52 -12.26
C HIS A 199 11.65 12.98 -13.68
N GLY A 200 11.83 13.90 -14.63
CA GLY A 200 11.82 13.61 -16.05
C GLY A 200 10.41 13.43 -16.63
N GLY A 201 9.34 13.60 -15.85
CA GLY A 201 7.99 13.25 -16.28
C GLY A 201 7.87 11.75 -16.56
N ARG A 202 8.55 10.92 -15.77
CA ARG A 202 8.56 9.46 -15.90
C ARG A 202 7.18 8.93 -15.58
N TRP A 203 6.70 7.99 -16.38
CA TRP A 203 5.41 7.35 -16.15
C TRP A 203 5.42 5.89 -16.60
N ALA A 204 4.53 5.11 -16.01
CA ALA A 204 4.34 3.70 -16.35
C ALA A 204 2.89 3.28 -16.17
N LEU A 205 2.43 2.38 -17.03
CA LEU A 205 1.11 1.78 -17.03
C LEU A 205 1.27 0.27 -16.94
N PHE A 206 0.51 -0.36 -16.05
CA PHE A 206 0.50 -1.79 -15.82
C PHE A 206 -0.92 -2.34 -15.90
N ALA A 207 -1.03 -3.56 -16.40
CA ALA A 207 -2.24 -4.35 -16.38
C ALA A 207 -1.90 -5.78 -15.92
N ASN A 208 -2.69 -6.31 -14.98
CA ASN A 208 -2.57 -7.66 -14.44
C ASN A 208 -1.14 -7.96 -13.94
N GLY A 209 -0.56 -7.02 -13.18
CA GLY A 209 0.79 -7.15 -12.61
C GLY A 209 1.93 -7.04 -13.63
N ARG A 210 1.67 -6.70 -14.90
CA ARG A 210 2.68 -6.60 -15.97
C ARG A 210 2.71 -5.22 -16.61
N PRO A 211 3.89 -4.73 -17.03
CA PRO A 211 3.99 -3.45 -17.70
C PRO A 211 3.35 -3.49 -19.09
N VAL A 212 2.52 -2.49 -19.39
CA VAL A 212 1.88 -2.26 -20.70
C VAL A 212 2.68 -1.23 -21.49
N ASN A 213 3.01 -0.11 -20.86
CA ASN A 213 3.86 0.92 -21.46
C ASN A 213 4.53 1.79 -20.38
N ARG A 214 5.59 2.49 -20.77
CA ARG A 214 6.31 3.46 -19.95
C ARG A 214 6.94 4.52 -20.83
N GLY A 215 7.25 5.66 -20.23
CA GLY A 215 7.97 6.72 -20.94
C GLY A 215 8.37 7.85 -20.02
N ASP A 216 8.85 8.91 -20.64
CA ASP A 216 9.30 10.15 -20.02
C ASP A 216 8.51 11.34 -20.58
N SER A 217 8.80 12.53 -20.06
CA SER A 217 8.30 13.82 -20.53
C SER A 217 6.78 14.02 -20.47
N LEU A 218 6.05 13.17 -19.74
CA LEU A 218 4.65 13.40 -19.45
C LEU A 218 4.55 14.33 -18.24
N TYR A 219 4.45 15.64 -18.48
CA TYR A 219 4.46 16.70 -17.46
C TYR A 219 5.65 16.61 -16.49
N SER A 220 6.70 17.40 -16.74
CA SER A 220 7.90 17.50 -15.88
C SER A 220 8.07 18.88 -15.24
N ALA A 221 7.10 19.77 -15.43
CA ALA A 221 7.19 21.18 -15.04
C ALA A 221 6.81 21.44 -13.57
N GLY A 222 6.14 20.51 -12.91
CA GLY A 222 5.66 20.67 -11.55
C GLY A 222 5.16 19.37 -10.94
N ASP A 223 4.59 19.49 -9.74
CA ASP A 223 3.99 18.39 -8.99
C ASP A 223 2.52 18.22 -9.37
N VAL A 224 1.94 17.06 -9.09
CA VAL A 224 0.48 16.91 -9.02
C VAL A 224 0.00 17.67 -7.79
N GLY A 225 -0.93 18.61 -7.98
CA GLY A 225 -1.31 19.57 -6.94
C GLY A 225 -2.08 18.97 -5.74
N PRO A 226 -2.09 19.70 -4.61
CA PRO A 226 -2.72 19.25 -3.36
C PRO A 226 -4.23 19.48 -3.31
N ASP A 227 -4.86 18.92 -2.28
CA ASP A 227 -6.21 19.25 -1.79
C ASP A 227 -7.33 19.14 -2.85
N GLY A 228 -7.12 18.28 -3.85
CA GLY A 228 -8.04 18.09 -4.95
C GLY A 228 -9.24 17.18 -4.66
N HIS A 229 -10.07 16.96 -5.68
CA HIS A 229 -11.18 16.01 -5.65
C HIS A 229 -10.85 14.81 -6.54
N PHE A 230 -10.64 13.67 -5.89
CA PHE A 230 -10.46 12.39 -6.54
C PHE A 230 -11.83 11.71 -6.71
N ILE A 231 -12.27 11.59 -7.95
CA ILE A 231 -13.58 11.06 -8.35
C ILE A 231 -13.39 9.77 -9.14
N LEU A 232 -14.20 8.77 -8.81
CA LEU A 232 -14.26 7.49 -9.50
C LEU A 232 -15.39 7.50 -10.53
N GLY A 233 -15.06 7.03 -11.73
CA GLY A 233 -16.01 6.79 -12.81
C GLY A 233 -16.43 8.01 -13.64
N GLN A 234 -15.88 9.19 -13.38
CA GLN A 234 -16.22 10.43 -14.09
C GLN A 234 -14.99 11.23 -14.50
N GLU A 235 -15.12 11.93 -15.62
CA GLU A 235 -14.22 13.01 -16.08
C GLU A 235 -14.73 14.34 -15.51
N GLN A 236 -13.84 15.21 -15.05
CA GLN A 236 -14.17 16.45 -14.33
C GLN A 236 -14.01 17.70 -15.23
N ASP A 237 -15.13 18.21 -15.77
CA ASP A 237 -15.15 19.50 -16.49
C ASP A 237 -15.22 20.73 -15.56
N SER A 238 -15.41 20.50 -14.26
CA SER A 238 -15.24 21.49 -13.20
C SER A 238 -14.69 20.82 -11.94
N PHE A 239 -14.25 21.63 -10.97
CA PHE A 239 -13.74 21.10 -9.71
C PHE A 239 -14.82 20.29 -8.98
N GLY A 240 -14.69 18.95 -9.00
CA GLY A 240 -15.65 18.01 -8.40
C GLY A 240 -16.96 17.80 -9.15
N GLY A 241 -17.11 18.21 -10.41
CA GLY A 241 -18.42 18.18 -11.07
C GLY A 241 -18.42 18.36 -12.59
N SER A 242 -19.58 18.76 -13.11
CA SER A 242 -19.86 18.98 -14.54
C SER A 242 -19.64 17.74 -15.42
N PHE A 243 -19.92 16.56 -14.88
CA PHE A 243 -19.67 15.29 -15.54
C PHE A 243 -20.48 15.10 -16.83
N LYS A 244 -19.94 14.29 -17.75
CA LYS A 244 -20.59 13.93 -19.02
C LYS A 244 -20.70 12.41 -19.16
N SER A 245 -21.92 11.92 -19.40
CA SER A 245 -22.19 10.49 -19.62
C SER A 245 -21.37 9.87 -20.77
N ALA A 246 -21.02 10.66 -21.79
CA ALA A 246 -20.20 10.22 -22.91
C ALA A 246 -18.75 9.85 -22.53
N GLU A 247 -18.29 10.24 -21.33
CA GLU A 247 -16.92 10.02 -20.84
C GLU A 247 -16.89 9.23 -19.52
N SER A 248 -18.06 8.86 -18.99
CA SER A 248 -18.20 8.11 -17.74
C SER A 248 -17.79 6.65 -17.88
N PHE A 249 -17.32 6.05 -16.79
CA PHE A 249 -17.09 4.61 -16.67
C PHE A 249 -18.40 3.82 -16.61
N SER A 250 -18.42 2.66 -17.28
CA SER A 250 -19.46 1.64 -17.15
C SER A 250 -18.79 0.30 -16.84
N GLY A 251 -19.19 -0.33 -15.74
CA GLY A 251 -18.55 -1.53 -15.23
C GLY A 251 -18.51 -1.60 -13.70
N SER A 252 -17.54 -2.35 -13.17
CA SER A 252 -17.34 -2.51 -11.73
C SER A 252 -15.92 -2.08 -11.34
N LEU A 253 -15.76 -1.49 -10.15
CA LEU A 253 -14.47 -1.04 -9.62
C LEU A 253 -14.35 -1.41 -8.14
N THR A 254 -13.15 -1.83 -7.72
CA THR A 254 -12.83 -2.11 -6.31
C THR A 254 -11.33 -1.99 -6.04
N GLN A 255 -10.94 -2.03 -4.77
CA GLN A 255 -9.54 -2.13 -4.32
C GLN A 255 -8.64 -1.02 -4.90
N LEU A 256 -9.12 0.22 -4.91
CA LEU A 256 -8.31 1.36 -5.28
C LEU A 256 -7.38 1.78 -4.14
N HIS A 257 -6.09 1.85 -4.46
CA HIS A 257 -5.01 2.20 -3.55
C HIS A 257 -4.12 3.27 -4.18
N ILE A 258 -3.58 4.17 -3.37
CA ILE A 258 -2.74 5.29 -3.83
C ILE A 258 -1.48 5.36 -2.98
N TRP A 259 -0.34 5.56 -3.64
CA TRP A 259 0.97 5.75 -3.03
C TRP A 259 1.59 7.08 -3.46
N GLU A 260 2.32 7.74 -2.55
CA GLU A 260 3.07 8.99 -2.81
C GLU A 260 4.49 8.74 -3.36
N ARG A 261 4.65 7.66 -4.11
CA ARG A 261 5.89 7.26 -4.77
C ARG A 261 5.57 6.43 -5.99
N MET A 262 6.55 6.28 -6.88
CA MET A 262 6.46 5.24 -7.91
C MET A 262 6.70 3.86 -7.29
N LEU A 263 5.74 2.94 -7.47
CA LEU A 263 5.98 1.52 -7.28
C LEU A 263 6.80 0.96 -8.44
N ASN A 264 7.72 0.05 -8.15
CA ASN A 264 8.48 -0.64 -9.19
C ASN A 264 7.76 -1.91 -9.71
N ASP A 265 8.27 -2.46 -10.82
CA ASP A 265 7.70 -3.64 -11.49
C ASP A 265 7.52 -4.84 -10.53
N SER A 266 8.50 -5.12 -9.66
CA SER A 266 8.45 -6.22 -8.70
C SER A 266 7.40 -6.00 -7.61
N GLU A 267 7.26 -4.77 -7.11
CA GLU A 267 6.23 -4.44 -6.12
C GLU A 267 4.83 -4.62 -6.69
N ILE A 268 4.57 -4.13 -7.91
CA ILE A 268 3.28 -4.28 -8.58
C ILE A 268 2.99 -5.76 -8.89
N HIS A 269 4.00 -6.50 -9.34
CA HIS A 269 3.87 -7.94 -9.60
C HIS A 269 3.54 -8.71 -8.31
N ASN A 270 4.24 -8.45 -7.22
CA ASN A 270 4.01 -9.09 -5.93
C ASN A 270 2.63 -8.75 -5.36
N MET A 271 2.18 -7.49 -5.49
CA MET A 271 0.83 -7.11 -5.06
C MET A 271 -0.26 -7.90 -5.81
N GLU A 272 -0.05 -8.19 -7.10
CA GLU A 272 -0.98 -9.00 -7.89
C GLU A 272 -0.98 -10.47 -7.41
N LYS A 273 0.20 -11.04 -7.16
CA LYS A 273 0.38 -12.42 -6.71
C LYS A 273 -0.15 -12.65 -5.29
N GLU A 274 0.13 -11.72 -4.38
CA GLU A 274 -0.17 -11.82 -2.94
C GLU A 274 -1.55 -11.26 -2.59
N CYS A 275 -2.23 -10.60 -3.52
CA CYS A 275 -3.51 -9.94 -3.27
C CYS A 275 -3.48 -8.95 -2.11
N SER A 276 -2.34 -8.29 -1.92
CA SER A 276 -2.12 -7.35 -0.83
C SER A 276 -1.41 -6.10 -1.34
N PRO A 277 -1.81 -4.88 -0.91
CA PRO A 277 -1.14 -3.66 -1.32
C PRO A 277 0.23 -3.53 -0.63
N ALA A 278 1.23 -3.02 -1.34
CA ALA A 278 2.52 -2.67 -0.76
C ALA A 278 2.34 -1.62 0.35
N SER A 279 2.96 -1.82 1.52
CA SER A 279 2.78 -0.91 2.65
C SER A 279 3.57 0.40 2.52
N SER A 280 4.79 0.34 1.98
CA SER A 280 5.67 1.51 1.89
C SER A 280 5.07 2.58 0.99
N GLY A 281 4.90 3.80 1.52
CA GLY A 281 4.38 4.96 0.79
C GLY A 281 2.87 4.93 0.50
N LEU A 282 2.11 3.98 1.08
CA LEU A 282 0.66 3.88 0.90
C LEU A 282 -0.03 5.02 1.65
N VAL A 283 -0.81 5.83 0.94
CA VAL A 283 -1.52 6.99 1.53
C VAL A 283 -3.04 6.89 1.47
N PHE A 284 -3.55 6.10 0.52
CA PHE A 284 -4.97 5.79 0.45
C PHE A 284 -5.17 4.29 0.31
N LYS A 285 -5.98 3.71 1.20
CA LYS A 285 -6.38 2.31 1.16
C LYS A 285 -7.89 2.20 0.99
N TRP A 286 -8.33 1.41 0.01
CA TRP A 286 -9.74 1.12 -0.24
C TRP A 286 -10.50 0.71 1.04
N SER A 287 -11.57 1.43 1.36
CA SER A 287 -12.55 1.07 2.39
C SER A 287 -13.86 1.81 2.12
N ALA A 288 -14.98 1.22 2.54
CA ALA A 288 -16.29 1.86 2.44
C ALA A 288 -16.40 3.16 3.26
N THR A 289 -15.63 3.28 4.34
CA THR A 289 -15.69 4.43 5.27
C THR A 289 -14.94 5.66 4.76
N VAL A 290 -14.10 5.51 3.75
CA VAL A 290 -13.26 6.59 3.19
C VAL A 290 -13.77 7.07 1.82
N LEU A 291 -15.02 6.76 1.49
CA LEU A 291 -15.68 7.12 0.24
C LEU A 291 -17.01 7.83 0.51
N GLU A 292 -17.23 8.92 -0.22
CA GLU A 292 -18.54 9.52 -0.41
C GLU A 292 -19.11 8.97 -1.72
N VAL A 293 -20.08 8.06 -1.60
CA VAL A 293 -20.67 7.34 -2.74
C VAL A 293 -22.03 7.96 -3.08
N GLU A 294 -22.21 8.35 -4.35
CA GLU A 294 -23.49 8.88 -4.80
C GLU A 294 -24.63 7.88 -4.64
N SER A 295 -25.82 8.39 -4.29
CA SER A 295 -26.98 7.54 -4.01
C SER A 295 -27.42 6.67 -5.20
N SER A 296 -27.13 7.12 -6.42
CA SER A 296 -27.43 6.40 -7.67
C SER A 296 -26.42 5.30 -8.01
N LEU A 297 -25.26 5.27 -7.35
CA LEU A 297 -24.20 4.29 -7.57
C LEU A 297 -24.42 3.06 -6.69
N LYS A 298 -24.49 1.88 -7.31
CA LYS A 298 -24.71 0.63 -6.59
C LYS A 298 -23.46 0.22 -5.82
N ARG A 299 -23.69 -0.23 -4.58
CA ARG A 299 -22.67 -0.78 -3.68
C ARG A 299 -22.97 -2.25 -3.48
N LEU A 300 -22.01 -3.10 -3.84
CA LEU A 300 -22.08 -4.54 -3.63
C LEU A 300 -20.95 -4.96 -2.71
N TRP A 301 -21.22 -5.95 -1.87
CA TRP A 301 -20.19 -6.66 -1.13
C TRP A 301 -20.04 -8.02 -1.78
N GLY A 302 -18.81 -8.39 -2.12
CA GLY A 302 -18.52 -9.64 -2.80
C GLY A 302 -17.04 -9.95 -2.80
N ASP A 303 -16.72 -11.18 -3.18
CA ASP A 303 -15.34 -11.66 -3.12
C ASP A 303 -14.37 -10.77 -3.90
N SER A 304 -13.21 -10.52 -3.29
CA SER A 304 -12.07 -9.85 -3.91
C SER A 304 -11.77 -10.52 -5.25
N PRO A 305 -11.75 -9.75 -6.37
CA PRO A 305 -11.45 -10.30 -7.67
C PRO A 305 -9.95 -10.57 -7.89
N CYS A 306 -9.12 -10.32 -6.88
CA CYS A 306 -7.75 -10.83 -6.88
C CYS A 306 -7.74 -12.34 -6.72
N GLN A 307 -7.27 -13.04 -7.75
CA GLN A 307 -6.98 -14.46 -7.71
C GLN A 307 -5.46 -14.61 -7.64
N ALA A 308 -4.93 -14.97 -6.46
CA ALA A 308 -3.53 -15.35 -6.35
C ALA A 308 -3.30 -16.56 -7.29
N ASN A 309 -2.51 -16.40 -8.34
CA ASN A 309 -2.18 -17.50 -9.24
C ASN A 309 -1.46 -18.60 -8.46
N SER A 310 -2.14 -19.73 -8.21
CA SER A 310 -1.54 -20.92 -7.62
C SER A 310 -0.60 -21.65 -8.61
N SER A 311 -0.56 -21.23 -9.88
CA SER A 311 0.14 -21.92 -10.98
C SER A 311 1.57 -21.43 -11.24
N ASP A 312 1.97 -20.25 -10.76
CA ASP A 312 3.34 -19.71 -10.96
C ASP A 312 4.30 -20.02 -9.79
N LEU A 313 3.82 -20.73 -8.77
CA LEU A 313 4.67 -21.25 -7.68
C LEU A 313 5.59 -22.40 -8.14
N ALA A 314 5.37 -22.96 -9.33
CA ALA A 314 6.18 -24.06 -9.87
C ALA A 314 7.42 -23.58 -10.64
N ASP A 315 7.41 -22.39 -11.24
CA ASP A 315 8.46 -21.95 -12.17
C ASP A 315 9.59 -21.11 -11.51
N GLU A 316 9.35 -20.51 -10.35
CA GLU A 316 10.42 -19.90 -9.52
C GLU A 316 11.28 -20.96 -8.79
N PHE A 317 10.84 -22.22 -8.76
CA PHE A 317 11.53 -23.30 -8.05
C PHE A 317 12.78 -23.82 -8.77
N LEU A 318 12.91 -23.59 -10.08
CA LEU A 318 13.97 -24.21 -10.90
C LEU A 318 15.20 -23.32 -11.12
N TYR A 319 15.12 -22.01 -10.90
CA TYR A 319 16.26 -21.11 -11.09
C TYR A 319 17.08 -20.84 -9.81
N SER A 320 16.56 -21.18 -8.62
CA SER A 320 17.29 -21.01 -7.35
C SER A 320 18.23 -22.18 -7.00
N LEU A 321 18.26 -23.24 -7.80
CA LEU A 321 19.07 -24.44 -7.56
C LEU A 321 20.52 -24.37 -8.07
N LEU A 322 20.99 -23.20 -8.54
CA LEU A 322 22.33 -23.04 -9.13
C LEU A 322 23.15 -21.87 -8.58
N ASP A 323 23.03 -21.57 -7.27
CA ASP A 323 24.13 -20.88 -6.59
C ASP A 323 24.33 -21.44 -5.18
N SER A 324 25.35 -22.27 -5.07
CA SER A 324 25.83 -22.89 -3.84
C SER A 324 26.60 -21.85 -3.03
N ASP A 325 26.02 -21.37 -1.91
CA ASP A 325 26.71 -21.05 -0.64
C ASP A 325 25.84 -20.19 0.33
N VAL A 326 24.57 -20.56 0.56
CA VAL A 326 23.78 -19.99 1.67
C VAL A 326 23.00 -21.11 2.38
N VAL A 327 23.18 -21.19 3.71
CA VAL A 327 22.53 -22.15 4.61
C VAL A 327 21.00 -22.12 4.43
N PRO A 328 20.30 -23.27 4.30
CA PRO A 328 18.88 -23.29 3.97
C PRO A 328 18.05 -22.86 5.18
N TYR A 329 17.29 -21.76 5.05
CA TYR A 329 16.15 -21.51 5.94
C TYR A 329 15.05 -22.51 5.56
N HIS A 330 14.61 -23.29 6.54
CA HIS A 330 13.54 -24.28 6.32
C HIS A 330 12.26 -23.61 5.81
N ASN A 331 11.70 -24.24 4.79
CA ASN A 331 10.57 -23.83 3.96
C ASN A 331 9.36 -23.33 4.75
N LEU A 332 8.76 -22.26 4.25
CA LEU A 332 7.41 -21.77 4.58
C LEU A 332 6.28 -22.71 4.09
N SER A 333 6.59 -23.99 3.81
CA SER A 333 5.67 -24.95 3.20
C SER A 333 5.61 -26.31 3.90
N GLU A 334 6.22 -26.47 5.08
CA GLU A 334 5.78 -27.57 5.94
C GLU A 334 4.45 -27.15 6.55
N VAL A 335 3.39 -27.64 5.90
CA VAL A 335 2.02 -27.69 6.38
C VAL A 335 2.06 -28.12 7.84
N VAL A 336 1.97 -27.14 8.73
CA VAL A 336 1.41 -27.38 10.04
C VAL A 336 -0.05 -27.70 9.74
N ASP A 337 -0.43 -28.96 9.86
CA ASP A 337 -1.82 -29.40 9.71
C ASP A 337 -2.76 -28.42 10.42
N ALA A 338 -3.92 -28.17 9.82
CA ALA A 338 -4.93 -27.31 10.43
C ALA A 338 -5.09 -27.70 11.91
N PRO A 339 -4.87 -26.79 12.87
CA PRO A 339 -4.67 -27.20 14.26
C PRO A 339 -5.91 -27.91 14.78
N GLN A 340 -5.73 -29.05 15.43
CA GLN A 340 -6.84 -29.78 16.03
C GLN A 340 -7.44 -28.98 17.19
N ALA A 341 -8.67 -29.30 17.59
CA ALA A 341 -9.33 -28.64 18.71
C ALA A 341 -8.48 -28.78 19.99
N GLY A 342 -7.91 -27.67 20.46
CA GLY A 342 -7.03 -27.63 21.65
C GLY A 342 -5.58 -27.24 21.39
N GLU A 343 -5.18 -27.00 20.14
CA GLU A 343 -3.84 -26.56 19.77
C GLU A 343 -3.76 -25.05 19.50
N CYS A 344 -2.70 -24.41 20.01
CA CYS A 344 -2.44 -22.97 19.98
C CYS A 344 -1.04 -22.67 19.43
N VAL A 345 -0.84 -21.46 18.92
CA VAL A 345 0.35 -21.12 18.11
C VAL A 345 1.49 -20.58 18.98
N THR A 346 2.68 -21.13 18.76
CA THR A 346 3.95 -20.69 19.36
C THR A 346 4.91 -20.16 18.30
N PHE A 347 5.80 -19.26 18.72
CA PHE A 347 6.92 -18.79 17.92
C PHE A 347 8.24 -19.19 18.58
N ASP A 348 9.15 -19.83 17.83
CA ASP A 348 10.49 -20.19 18.28
C ASP A 348 11.53 -19.16 17.83
N PRO A 349 12.11 -18.37 18.76
CA PRO A 349 13.07 -17.32 18.43
C PRO A 349 14.43 -17.83 17.92
N LEU A 350 14.77 -19.10 18.15
CA LEU A 350 16.05 -19.67 17.69
C LEU A 350 15.98 -20.03 16.20
N SER A 351 14.90 -20.68 15.78
CA SER A 351 14.67 -21.07 14.39
C SER A 351 14.01 -19.96 13.55
N GLY A 352 13.34 -18.98 14.19
CA GLY A 352 12.43 -18.06 13.50
C GLY A 352 11.17 -18.75 12.97
N GLY A 353 10.91 -19.96 13.49
CA GLY A 353 9.86 -20.87 13.06
C GLY A 353 8.60 -20.81 13.93
N TRP A 354 7.54 -21.41 13.41
CA TRP A 354 6.21 -21.46 14.01
C TRP A 354 5.94 -22.89 14.48
N GLY A 355 5.19 -23.04 15.56
CA GLY A 355 4.80 -24.34 16.07
C GLY A 355 3.40 -24.33 16.66
N LEU A 356 2.85 -25.53 16.89
CA LEU A 356 1.65 -25.74 17.67
C LEU A 356 1.99 -26.38 19.01
N ASP A 357 1.23 -26.01 20.03
CA ASP A 357 1.30 -26.64 21.34
C ASP A 357 -0.08 -26.62 22.01
N VAL A 358 -0.27 -27.44 23.03
CA VAL A 358 -1.51 -27.53 23.81
C VAL A 358 -1.81 -26.16 24.43
N CYS A 359 -3.01 -25.62 24.20
CA CYS A 359 -3.39 -24.26 24.64
C CYS A 359 -3.26 -24.02 26.15
N ASP A 360 -3.32 -25.08 26.96
CA ASP A 360 -3.18 -25.03 28.42
C ASP A 360 -1.71 -25.06 28.91
N SER A 361 -0.74 -25.25 28.01
CA SER A 361 0.68 -25.17 28.31
C SER A 361 1.05 -23.78 28.84
N GLN A 362 2.01 -23.72 29.77
CA GLN A 362 2.40 -22.49 30.45
C GLN A 362 3.64 -21.87 29.79
N ARG A 363 3.44 -20.79 29.03
CA ARG A 363 4.52 -20.07 28.30
C ARG A 363 4.40 -18.57 28.48
N GLY A 364 5.53 -17.87 28.32
CA GLY A 364 5.52 -16.42 28.14
C GLY A 364 4.92 -16.06 26.79
N ALA A 365 4.50 -14.82 26.61
CA ALA A 365 3.74 -14.37 25.43
C ALA A 365 4.29 -13.07 24.86
N ILE A 366 3.92 -12.76 23.62
CA ILE A 366 4.21 -11.47 23.00
C ILE A 366 2.90 -10.73 22.78
N CYS A 367 2.80 -9.54 23.38
CA CYS A 367 1.73 -8.60 23.08
C CYS A 367 2.20 -7.60 22.03
N GLN A 368 1.29 -7.16 21.18
CA GLN A 368 1.46 -6.08 20.22
C GLN A 368 0.49 -4.95 20.58
N PHE A 369 1.02 -3.72 20.61
CA PHE A 369 0.27 -2.51 20.96
C PHE A 369 0.37 -1.48 19.86
N GLU A 370 -0.71 -0.76 19.58
CA GLU A 370 -0.72 0.38 18.66
C GLU A 370 -0.21 1.64 19.38
N LYS A 371 0.74 2.39 18.79
CA LYS A 371 1.14 3.69 19.34
C LYS A 371 0.03 4.72 19.09
N GLY A 372 -0.62 5.16 20.17
CA GLY A 372 -1.66 6.18 20.12
C GLY A 372 -1.18 7.54 19.60
N ASP A 373 -2.08 8.22 18.89
CA ASP A 373 -1.90 9.48 18.18
C ASP A 373 -1.31 10.61 19.04
N ARG A 374 -0.12 11.08 18.66
CA ARG A 374 0.45 12.36 19.07
C ARG A 374 0.75 13.21 17.83
N SER A 375 -0.23 14.03 17.49
CA SER A 375 -0.10 15.40 16.97
C SER A 375 0.84 15.63 15.77
N LEU A 376 0.22 15.76 14.60
CA LEU A 376 0.49 16.72 13.51
C LEU A 376 1.92 17.31 13.45
N ILE A 377 2.75 16.76 12.56
CA ILE A 377 3.90 17.47 11.98
C ILE A 377 3.79 17.37 10.47
N THR A 378 3.47 18.50 9.85
CA THR A 378 3.55 18.71 8.40
C THR A 378 5.00 18.61 7.95
N VAL A 379 5.34 17.60 7.16
CA VAL A 379 6.66 17.52 6.50
C VAL A 379 6.61 18.43 5.27
N LYS A 380 7.33 19.56 5.33
CA LYS A 380 7.59 20.41 4.15
C LYS A 380 8.72 19.78 3.33
N CYS A 381 8.51 19.59 2.03
CA CYS A 381 9.59 19.32 1.09
C CYS A 381 10.64 20.44 1.15
N ASN A 382 11.91 20.04 1.32
CA ASN A 382 13.02 20.96 1.46
C ASN A 382 13.32 21.64 0.11
N ARG A 383 13.36 22.97 0.10
CA ARG A 383 13.83 23.77 -1.03
C ARG A 383 15.36 23.69 -1.09
N ASN A 384 15.87 23.63 -2.33
CA ASN A 384 17.25 23.86 -2.76
C ASN A 384 18.12 22.60 -2.92
N MET A 385 18.42 22.27 -4.18
CA MET A 385 19.77 22.46 -4.71
C MET A 385 19.64 22.91 -6.18
N ILE A 386 20.38 23.98 -6.48
CA ILE A 386 20.46 24.70 -7.76
C ILE A 386 21.15 23.83 -8.80
#